data_AF-A0A3C0QMY9-F1
#
_entry.id   AF-A0A3C0QMY9-F1
#
_cell.length_a   1.000
_cell.length_b   1.000
_cell.length_c   1.000
_cell.angle_alpha   90.00
_cell.angle_beta   90.00
_cell.angle_gamma   90.00
#
_symmetry.space_group_name_H-M   'P 1'
#
loop_
_entity.id
_entity.type
_entity.pdbx_description
1 polymer ?
#
loop_
_entity_poly.entity_id
_entity_poly.type
_entity_poly.pdbx_seq_one_letter_code
_entity_poly.pdbx_strand_id
1 'polypeptide(L)'
;MLKPELYSAIDRLAEIETAFTALSAEKDRLLAEIQTMGEQDLTDTKYKSIRYSSPKGNSVKVTTVDTVKVTSPELLPDVFGTLYGSMVEKKTQYSLEKSAKLISVALWYQEYCQGSIAEIVAGLNCDSGAKKALLKKLKGTNFDKDKTNLENFAGLDETTASDIAFLVHEVTAWQAISSLMTANHGNANDELQKLKIGINSAVHVSRSYKTTITPAETEES
;
A
#
# COMPACT_ATOMS: atom_id res chain seq x y z
N MET A 1 29.23 5.62 -7.79
CA MET A 1 28.82 6.55 -8.87
C MET A 1 27.70 5.90 -9.66
N LEU A 2 26.59 6.59 -9.91
CA LEU A 2 25.51 6.07 -10.78
C LEU A 2 26.00 5.99 -12.23
N LYS A 3 25.43 5.07 -13.01
CA LYS A 3 25.78 4.86 -14.43
C LYS A 3 25.23 6.03 -15.28
N PRO A 4 25.96 6.56 -16.27
CA PRO A 4 25.49 7.63 -17.17
C PRO A 4 24.10 7.40 -17.77
N GLU A 5 23.82 6.17 -18.22
CA GLU A 5 22.53 5.76 -18.80
C GLU A 5 21.36 5.90 -17.82
N LEU A 6 21.61 5.73 -16.52
CA LEU A 6 20.58 5.82 -15.49
C LEU A 6 20.18 7.28 -15.23
N TYR A 7 21.10 8.24 -15.32
CA TYR A 7 20.75 9.67 -15.22
C TYR A 7 19.79 10.07 -16.35
N SER A 8 20.15 9.74 -17.60
CA SER A 8 19.30 10.05 -18.75
C SER A 8 17.92 9.39 -18.65
N ALA A 9 17.83 8.17 -18.12
CA ALA A 9 16.55 7.50 -17.88
C ALA A 9 15.71 8.20 -16.80
N ILE A 10 16.34 8.65 -15.70
CA ILE A 10 15.67 9.39 -14.62
C ILE A 10 15.13 10.73 -15.14
N ASP A 11 15.95 11.50 -15.84
CA ASP A 11 15.56 12.82 -16.39
C ASP A 11 14.42 12.68 -17.39
N ARG A 12 14.53 11.71 -18.31
CA ARG A 12 13.47 11.46 -19.30
C ARG A 12 12.17 11.00 -18.65
N LEU A 13 12.24 10.20 -17.58
CA LEU A 13 11.06 9.78 -16.84
C LEU A 13 10.37 10.98 -16.15
N ALA A 14 11.14 11.91 -15.59
CA ALA A 14 10.60 13.13 -14.98
C ALA A 14 9.89 14.04 -16.00
N GLU A 15 10.47 14.21 -17.18
CA GLU A 15 9.83 14.95 -18.29
C GLU A 15 8.50 14.31 -18.71
N ILE A 16 8.47 12.97 -18.84
CA ILE A 16 7.28 12.23 -19.24
C ILE A 16 6.17 12.37 -18.20
N GLU A 17 6.46 12.22 -16.91
CA GLU A 17 5.45 12.34 -15.85
C GLU A 17 4.88 13.76 -15.75
N THR A 18 5.71 14.78 -15.95
CA THR A 18 5.28 16.18 -15.98
C THR A 18 4.32 16.42 -17.16
N ALA A 19 4.72 15.99 -18.36
CA ALA A 19 3.88 16.10 -19.55
C ALA A 19 2.58 15.28 -19.43
N PHE A 20 2.66 14.07 -18.87
CA PHE A 20 1.51 13.20 -18.64
C PHE A 20 0.51 13.84 -17.68
N THR A 21 0.98 14.45 -16.60
CA THR A 21 0.13 15.15 -15.63
C THR A 21 -0.61 16.30 -16.30
N ALA A 22 0.08 17.15 -17.07
CA ALA A 22 -0.54 18.27 -17.79
C ALA A 22 -1.56 17.79 -18.84
N LEU A 23 -1.20 16.79 -19.65
CA LEU A 23 -2.10 16.22 -20.65
C LEU A 23 -3.30 15.51 -20.04
N SER A 24 -3.15 14.86 -18.88
CA SER A 24 -4.26 14.25 -18.16
C SER A 24 -5.22 15.32 -17.65
N ALA A 25 -4.72 16.42 -17.09
CA ALA A 25 -5.55 17.53 -16.65
C ALA A 25 -6.31 18.19 -17.81
N GLU A 26 -5.64 18.41 -18.95
CA GLU A 26 -6.30 18.93 -20.16
C GLU A 26 -7.37 17.98 -20.69
N LYS A 27 -7.06 16.68 -20.76
CA LYS A 27 -8.02 15.65 -21.16
C LYS A 27 -9.24 15.65 -20.25
N ASP A 28 -9.06 15.71 -18.94
CA ASP A 28 -10.15 15.68 -17.97
C ASP A 28 -11.04 16.93 -18.11
N ARG A 29 -10.45 18.10 -18.34
CA ARG A 29 -11.19 19.34 -18.64
C ARG A 29 -12.04 19.19 -19.90
N LEU A 30 -11.45 18.72 -21.00
CA LEU A 30 -12.16 18.53 -22.27
C LEU A 30 -13.29 17.50 -22.16
N LEU A 31 -13.06 16.41 -21.42
CA LEU A 31 -14.10 15.41 -21.15
C LEU A 31 -15.26 16.00 -20.35
N ALA A 32 -14.96 16.81 -19.32
CA ALA A 32 -15.99 17.49 -18.52
C ALA A 32 -16.83 18.46 -19.38
N GLU A 33 -16.20 19.28 -20.22
CA GLU A 33 -16.89 20.18 -21.16
C GLU A 33 -17.85 19.41 -22.09
N ILE A 34 -17.36 18.34 -22.71
CA ILE A 34 -18.17 17.48 -23.60
C ILE A 34 -19.31 16.80 -22.83
N GLN A 35 -19.06 16.36 -21.60
CA GLN A 35 -20.07 15.71 -20.77
C GLN A 35 -21.18 16.68 -20.38
N THR A 36 -20.86 17.93 -20.00
CA THR A 36 -21.85 18.95 -19.70
C THR A 36 -22.73 19.27 -20.92
N MET A 37 -22.14 19.38 -22.11
CA MET A 37 -22.92 19.54 -23.36
C MET A 37 -23.82 18.33 -23.60
N GLY A 38 -23.29 17.12 -23.45
CA GLY A 38 -24.06 15.89 -23.60
C GLY A 38 -25.19 15.75 -22.58
N GLU A 39 -24.99 16.20 -21.34
CA GLU A 39 -26.03 16.22 -20.30
C GLU A 39 -27.17 17.18 -20.68
N GLN A 40 -26.84 18.39 -21.12
CA GLN A 40 -27.83 19.36 -21.59
C GLN A 40 -28.64 18.82 -22.78
N ASP A 41 -27.97 18.24 -23.77
CA ASP A 41 -28.61 17.72 -24.97
C ASP A 41 -29.43 16.43 -24.72
N LEU A 42 -29.10 15.66 -23.68
CA LEU A 42 -29.84 14.45 -23.32
C LEU A 42 -30.97 14.72 -22.31
N THR A 43 -30.90 15.83 -21.57
CA THR A 43 -31.93 16.24 -20.60
C THR A 43 -33.28 16.41 -21.30
N ASP A 44 -34.34 15.89 -20.68
CA ASP A 44 -35.71 15.88 -21.22
C ASP A 44 -35.88 15.16 -22.57
N THR A 45 -34.90 14.35 -22.98
CA THR A 45 -35.02 13.49 -24.17
C THR A 45 -35.31 12.03 -23.81
N LYS A 46 -35.76 11.25 -24.80
CA LYS A 46 -35.88 9.79 -24.69
C LYS A 46 -34.59 9.05 -25.06
N TYR A 47 -33.55 9.76 -25.52
CA TYR A 47 -32.31 9.15 -25.95
C TYR A 47 -31.39 8.91 -24.76
N LYS A 48 -30.69 7.77 -24.75
CA LYS A 48 -29.67 7.46 -23.73
C LYS A 48 -28.26 7.87 -24.16
N SER A 49 -28.07 8.35 -25.38
CA SER A 49 -26.75 8.75 -25.86
C SER A 49 -26.81 9.71 -27.03
N ILE A 50 -25.81 10.59 -27.12
CA ILE A 50 -25.58 11.52 -28.22
C ILE A 50 -24.15 11.37 -28.75
N ARG A 51 -23.94 11.63 -30.04
CA ARG A 51 -22.62 11.59 -30.70
C ARG A 51 -22.30 12.96 -31.28
N TYR A 52 -21.09 13.44 -31.01
CA TYR A 52 -20.52 14.63 -31.62
C TYR A 52 -19.37 14.21 -32.55
N SER A 53 -19.29 14.82 -33.73
CA SER A 53 -18.23 14.58 -34.72
C SER A 53 -17.55 15.89 -35.10
N SER A 54 -16.22 15.85 -35.21
CA SER A 54 -15.42 16.97 -35.67
C SER A 54 -15.20 16.89 -37.20
N PRO A 55 -14.95 18.04 -37.88
CA PRO A 55 -14.59 18.04 -39.29
C PRO A 55 -13.34 17.23 -39.65
N LYS A 56 -12.48 16.92 -38.67
CA LYS A 56 -11.28 16.07 -38.84
C LYS A 56 -11.59 14.56 -38.78
N GLY A 57 -12.85 14.17 -38.64
CA GLY A 57 -13.28 12.77 -38.57
C GLY A 57 -13.27 12.15 -37.17
N ASN A 58 -12.79 12.87 -36.14
CA ASN A 58 -12.88 12.40 -34.76
C ASN A 58 -14.33 12.47 -34.26
N SER A 59 -14.75 11.54 -33.41
CA SER A 59 -16.06 11.60 -32.75
C SER A 59 -16.01 11.14 -31.30
N VAL A 60 -16.94 11.65 -30.50
CA VAL A 60 -17.15 11.27 -29.10
C VAL A 60 -18.62 10.94 -28.88
N LYS A 61 -18.89 9.97 -28.00
CA LYS A 61 -20.25 9.55 -27.64
C LYS A 61 -20.44 9.77 -26.14
N VAL A 62 -21.43 10.59 -25.78
CA VAL A 62 -21.87 10.74 -24.39
C VAL A 62 -23.08 9.84 -24.19
N THR A 63 -23.10 9.06 -23.10
CA THR A 63 -24.15 8.07 -22.81
C THR A 63 -24.55 8.17 -21.35
N THR A 64 -25.85 8.25 -21.08
CA THR A 64 -26.41 8.13 -19.74
C THR A 64 -26.24 6.69 -19.26
N VAL A 65 -25.58 6.52 -18.11
CA VAL A 65 -25.34 5.21 -17.50
C VAL A 65 -25.96 5.19 -16.11
N ASP A 66 -26.88 4.26 -15.90
CA ASP A 66 -27.48 4.03 -14.59
C ASP A 66 -26.49 3.25 -13.71
N THR A 67 -26.06 3.84 -12.59
CA THR A 67 -25.18 3.16 -11.62
C THR A 67 -25.99 2.78 -10.39
N VAL A 68 -26.08 1.48 -10.11
CA VAL A 68 -26.70 0.97 -8.89
C VAL A 68 -25.61 0.62 -7.89
N LYS A 69 -25.62 1.27 -6.72
CA LYS A 69 -24.74 0.95 -5.59
C LYS A 69 -25.56 0.30 -4.49
N VAL A 70 -25.11 -0.85 -4.01
CA VAL A 70 -25.74 -1.52 -2.86
C VAL A 70 -25.32 -0.79 -1.59
N THR A 71 -26.30 -0.19 -0.89
CA THR A 71 -26.09 0.50 0.39
C THR A 71 -26.46 -0.35 1.61
N SER A 72 -27.44 -1.24 1.45
CA SER A 72 -27.97 -2.12 2.50
C SER A 72 -28.00 -3.57 1.98
N PRO A 73 -26.85 -4.25 1.90
CA PRO A 73 -26.75 -5.59 1.34
C PRO A 73 -27.60 -6.64 2.07
N GLU A 74 -27.88 -6.43 3.36
CA GLU A 74 -28.70 -7.29 4.21
C GLU A 74 -30.17 -7.33 3.80
N LEU A 75 -30.68 -6.31 3.08
CA LEU A 75 -32.07 -6.27 2.60
C LEU A 75 -32.25 -6.96 1.24
N LEU A 76 -31.16 -7.26 0.53
CA LEU A 76 -31.22 -7.86 -0.80
C LEU A 76 -31.95 -9.21 -0.85
N PRO A 77 -31.81 -10.12 0.16
CA PRO A 77 -32.60 -11.35 0.20
C PRO A 77 -34.11 -11.09 0.23
N ASP A 78 -34.58 -10.10 0.98
CA ASP A 78 -36.01 -9.76 1.07
C ASP A 78 -36.52 -9.08 -0.21
N VAL A 79 -35.70 -8.23 -0.83
CA VAL A 79 -36.03 -7.52 -2.08
C VAL A 79 -36.12 -8.46 -3.28
N PHE A 80 -35.15 -9.37 -3.44
CA PHE A 80 -35.10 -10.29 -4.58
C PHE A 80 -35.76 -11.65 -4.31
N GLY A 81 -36.05 -11.95 -3.04
CA GLY A 81 -36.77 -13.15 -2.61
C GLY A 81 -36.15 -14.44 -3.14
N THR A 82 -36.98 -15.28 -3.74
CA THR A 82 -36.58 -16.60 -4.27
C THR A 82 -35.55 -16.51 -5.41
N LEU A 83 -35.38 -15.35 -6.04
CA LEU A 83 -34.42 -15.12 -7.13
C LEU A 83 -33.08 -14.55 -6.65
N TYR A 84 -32.91 -14.27 -5.35
CA TYR A 84 -31.68 -13.70 -4.80
C TYR A 84 -30.42 -14.45 -5.25
N GLY A 85 -30.42 -15.79 -5.17
CA GLY A 85 -29.26 -16.61 -5.52
C GLY A 85 -28.87 -16.60 -7.00
N SER A 86 -29.78 -16.22 -7.91
CA SER A 86 -29.49 -16.09 -9.34
C SER A 86 -29.25 -14.64 -9.79
N MET A 87 -29.75 -13.66 -9.04
CA MET A 87 -29.63 -12.23 -9.37
C MET A 87 -28.49 -11.52 -8.62
N VAL A 88 -28.05 -12.05 -7.48
CA VAL A 88 -27.05 -11.42 -6.62
C VAL A 88 -25.84 -12.32 -6.45
N GLU A 89 -24.69 -11.86 -6.94
CA GLU A 89 -23.40 -12.49 -6.68
C GLU A 89 -22.78 -11.89 -5.39
N LYS A 90 -22.58 -12.71 -4.35
CA LYS A 90 -21.86 -12.30 -3.14
C LYS A 90 -20.38 -12.63 -3.28
N LYS A 91 -19.53 -11.60 -3.38
CA LYS A 91 -18.07 -11.74 -3.36
C LYS A 91 -17.52 -11.46 -1.96
N THR A 92 -16.81 -12.43 -1.39
CA THR A 92 -16.05 -12.24 -0.14
C THR A 92 -14.58 -12.03 -0.49
N GLN A 93 -14.00 -10.92 -0.04
CA GLN A 93 -12.58 -10.62 -0.21
C GLN A 93 -11.93 -10.47 1.16
N TYR A 94 -10.78 -11.12 1.37
CA TYR A 94 -9.99 -10.99 2.58
C TYR A 94 -8.85 -9.98 2.36
N SER A 95 -8.64 -9.10 3.34
CA SER A 95 -7.48 -8.23 3.43
C SER A 95 -6.78 -8.50 4.75
N LEU A 96 -5.44 -8.55 4.71
CA LEU A 96 -4.63 -8.69 5.91
C LEU A 96 -4.25 -7.32 6.46
N GLU A 97 -4.46 -7.16 7.77
CA GLU A 97 -3.97 -6.01 8.52
C GLU A 97 -2.45 -6.02 8.67
N LYS A 98 -1.88 -4.87 9.06
CA LYS A 98 -0.41 -4.68 9.14
C LYS A 98 0.32 -5.78 9.92
N SER A 99 -0.19 -6.16 11.10
CA SER A 99 0.43 -7.20 11.94
C SER A 99 0.40 -8.58 11.27
N ALA A 100 -0.73 -8.95 10.67
CA ALA A 100 -0.85 -10.21 9.94
C ALA A 100 0.07 -10.24 8.71
N LYS A 101 0.19 -9.12 7.98
CA LYS A 101 1.16 -8.99 6.88
C LYS A 101 2.60 -9.17 7.35
N LEU A 102 2.98 -8.54 8.46
CA LEU A 102 4.32 -8.67 9.05
C LEU A 102 4.63 -10.13 9.39
N ILE A 103 3.71 -10.81 10.09
CA ILE A 103 3.85 -12.23 10.43
C ILE A 103 4.01 -13.09 9.16
N SER A 104 3.14 -12.89 8.17
CA SER A 104 3.17 -13.67 6.93
C SER A 104 4.48 -13.50 6.17
N VAL A 105 4.97 -12.27 6.00
CA VAL A 105 6.23 -11.97 5.31
C VAL A 105 7.42 -12.57 6.06
N ALA A 106 7.47 -12.36 7.37
CA ALA A 106 8.56 -12.84 8.21
C ALA A 106 8.64 -14.37 8.22
N LEU A 107 7.52 -15.08 8.30
CA LEU A 107 7.51 -16.54 8.25
C LEU A 107 7.85 -17.09 6.87
N TRP A 108 7.38 -16.43 5.81
CA TRP A 108 7.63 -16.83 4.41
C TRP A 108 9.11 -16.71 4.04
N TYR A 109 9.75 -15.58 4.37
CA TYR A 109 11.18 -15.36 4.09
C TYR A 109 12.12 -15.78 5.22
N GLN A 110 11.57 -16.20 6.37
CA GLN A 110 12.33 -16.54 7.58
C GLN A 110 13.14 -15.36 8.14
N GLU A 111 12.59 -14.15 8.03
CA GLU A 111 13.18 -12.89 8.48
C GLU A 111 12.58 -12.49 9.83
N TYR A 112 13.00 -13.22 10.87
CA TYR A 112 12.64 -12.92 12.25
C TYR A 112 13.75 -13.41 13.18
N CYS A 113 13.94 -12.70 14.28
CA CYS A 113 14.98 -13.00 15.26
C CYS A 113 14.37 -13.02 16.65
N GLN A 114 14.66 -14.06 17.43
CA GLN A 114 14.16 -14.16 18.79
C GLN A 114 14.74 -13.05 19.66
N GLY A 115 13.86 -12.35 20.38
CA GLY A 115 14.24 -11.29 21.32
C GLY A 115 13.18 -10.21 21.45
N SER A 116 13.63 -9.05 21.91
CA SER A 116 12.80 -7.87 22.16
C SER A 116 13.57 -6.57 21.87
N ILE A 117 12.83 -5.52 21.49
CA ILE A 117 13.42 -4.17 21.33
C ILE A 117 14.12 -3.73 22.61
N ALA A 118 13.63 -4.16 23.78
CA ALA A 118 14.24 -3.85 25.07
C ALA A 118 15.65 -4.42 25.22
N GLU A 119 15.88 -5.65 24.77
CA GLU A 119 17.21 -6.28 24.78
C GLU A 119 18.17 -5.56 23.83
N ILE A 120 17.70 -5.22 22.61
CA ILE A 120 18.48 -4.43 21.65
C ILE A 120 18.91 -3.10 22.28
N VAL A 121 17.96 -2.34 22.84
CA VAL A 121 18.25 -1.02 23.44
C VAL A 121 19.15 -1.14 24.68
N ALA A 122 18.99 -2.21 25.47
CA ALA A 122 19.84 -2.46 26.63
C ALA A 122 21.31 -2.63 26.22
N GLY A 123 21.58 -3.30 25.09
CA GLY A 123 22.91 -3.53 24.52
C GLY A 123 23.57 -2.30 23.89
N LEU A 124 22.84 -1.21 23.66
CA LEU A 124 23.41 0.01 23.08
C LEU A 124 24.33 0.74 24.07
N ASN A 125 25.44 1.27 23.56
CA ASN A 125 26.35 2.10 24.34
C ASN A 125 25.93 3.58 24.30
N CYS A 126 24.82 3.92 24.96
CA CYS A 126 24.30 5.28 25.10
C CYS A 126 23.71 5.53 26.50
N ASP A 127 23.45 6.79 26.84
CA ASP A 127 22.95 7.17 28.15
C ASP A 127 21.51 6.70 28.41
N SER A 128 21.08 6.74 29.67
CA SER A 128 19.76 6.25 30.09
C SER A 128 18.60 7.06 29.51
N GLY A 129 18.80 8.34 29.22
CA GLY A 129 17.84 9.20 28.53
C GLY A 129 17.64 8.76 27.08
N ALA A 130 18.74 8.54 26.36
CA ALA A 130 18.73 7.98 25.01
C ALA A 130 18.02 6.62 24.94
N LYS A 131 18.36 5.68 25.84
CA LYS A 131 17.69 4.36 25.91
C LYS A 131 16.19 4.50 26.12
N LYS A 132 15.75 5.38 27.02
CA LYS A 132 14.31 5.63 27.27
C LYS A 132 13.60 6.22 26.05
N ALA A 133 14.27 7.09 25.29
CA ALA A 133 13.74 7.63 24.05
C ALA A 133 13.61 6.55 22.97
N LEU A 134 14.64 5.72 22.80
CA LEU A 134 14.67 4.64 21.81
C LEU A 134 13.61 3.57 22.06
N LEU A 135 13.39 3.14 23.31
CA LEU A 135 12.30 2.21 23.66
C LEU A 135 10.91 2.70 23.20
N LYS A 136 10.70 4.03 23.20
CA LYS A 136 9.44 4.62 22.75
C LYS A 136 9.37 4.76 21.24
N LYS A 137 10.50 5.00 20.58
CA LYS A 137 10.58 5.42 19.17
C LYS A 137 10.83 4.26 18.20
N LEU A 138 11.60 3.26 18.61
CA LEU A 138 11.84 2.07 17.79
C LEU A 138 10.57 1.24 17.71
N LYS A 139 10.17 0.90 16.48
CA LYS A 139 8.93 0.14 16.21
C LYS A 139 9.10 -1.04 15.27
N GLY A 140 10.21 -1.13 14.53
CA GLY A 140 10.44 -2.17 13.52
C GLY A 140 9.46 -2.14 12.35
N THR A 141 8.78 -1.01 12.14
CA THR A 141 7.77 -0.85 11.08
C THR A 141 8.19 0.10 9.97
N ASN A 142 9.22 0.92 10.21
CA ASN A 142 9.75 1.85 9.25
C ASN A 142 11.27 1.91 9.43
N PHE A 143 12.00 1.27 8.51
CA PHE A 143 13.44 1.15 8.55
C PHE A 143 14.14 2.50 8.65
N ASP A 144 13.81 3.45 7.76
CA ASP A 144 14.47 4.76 7.72
C ASP A 144 14.26 5.55 9.02
N LYS A 145 13.06 5.48 9.59
CA LYS A 145 12.76 6.14 10.88
C LYS A 145 13.51 5.49 12.02
N ASP A 146 13.56 4.16 12.08
CA ASP A 146 14.27 3.45 13.14
C ASP A 146 15.79 3.72 13.05
N LYS A 147 16.37 3.67 11.84
CA LYS A 147 17.76 4.09 11.55
C LYS A 147 18.02 5.54 11.98
N THR A 148 17.19 6.47 11.54
CA THR A 148 17.31 7.91 11.89
C THR A 148 17.23 8.12 13.41
N ASN A 149 16.38 7.38 14.12
CA ASN A 149 16.31 7.45 15.58
C ASN A 149 17.58 6.90 16.23
N LEU A 150 18.15 5.82 15.71
CA LEU A 150 19.40 5.23 16.21
C LEU A 150 20.58 6.19 16.04
N GLU A 151 20.69 6.85 14.89
CA GLU A 151 21.70 7.89 14.64
C GLU A 151 21.51 9.07 15.61
N ASN A 152 20.30 9.61 15.72
CA ASN A 152 20.05 10.82 16.50
C ASN A 152 20.11 10.63 18.02
N PHE A 153 19.65 9.49 18.54
CA PHE A 153 19.57 9.25 19.98
C PHE A 153 20.72 8.40 20.52
N ALA A 154 21.25 7.44 19.75
CA ALA A 154 22.39 6.63 20.19
C ALA A 154 23.73 7.08 19.58
N GLY A 155 23.75 8.07 18.68
CA GLY A 155 24.98 8.58 18.07
C GLY A 155 25.69 7.55 17.20
N LEU A 156 24.94 6.57 16.68
CA LEU A 156 25.50 5.52 15.84
C LEU A 156 25.82 6.04 14.44
N ASP A 157 26.85 5.47 13.83
CA ASP A 157 27.12 5.70 12.41
C ASP A 157 26.06 5.02 11.53
N GLU A 158 26.01 5.44 10.27
CA GLU A 158 25.00 5.01 9.31
C GLU A 158 24.94 3.48 9.15
N THR A 159 26.09 2.80 9.14
CA THR A 159 26.16 1.35 8.92
C THR A 159 25.63 0.62 10.14
N THR A 160 26.13 0.96 11.33
CA THR A 160 25.68 0.36 12.59
C THR A 160 24.19 0.64 12.85
N ALA A 161 23.72 1.85 12.57
CA ALA A 161 22.30 2.20 12.71
C ALA A 161 21.42 1.40 11.74
N SER A 162 21.89 1.15 10.51
CA SER A 162 21.19 0.34 9.52
C SER A 162 21.07 -1.12 9.97
N ASP A 163 22.15 -1.73 10.43
CA ASP A 163 22.16 -3.13 10.90
C ASP A 163 21.23 -3.32 12.10
N ILE A 164 21.26 -2.37 13.06
CA ILE A 164 20.39 -2.44 14.23
C ILE A 164 18.93 -2.15 13.86
N ALA A 165 18.65 -1.25 12.91
CA ALA A 165 17.29 -1.03 12.41
C ALA A 165 16.71 -2.30 11.75
N PHE A 166 17.54 -3.06 11.02
CA PHE A 166 17.16 -4.36 10.48
C PHE A 166 16.84 -5.37 11.60
N LEU A 167 17.69 -5.47 12.62
CA LEU A 167 17.44 -6.34 13.77
C LEU A 167 16.17 -5.96 14.55
N VAL A 168 15.89 -4.66 14.70
CA VAL A 168 14.66 -4.14 15.31
C VAL A 168 13.43 -4.61 14.53
N HIS A 169 13.48 -4.65 13.20
CA HIS A 169 12.41 -5.20 12.37
C HIS A 169 12.19 -6.70 12.62
N GLU A 170 13.27 -7.50 12.58
CA GLU A 170 13.20 -8.95 12.76
C GLU A 170 12.68 -9.36 14.15
N VAL A 171 13.11 -8.64 15.19
CA VAL A 171 12.62 -8.84 16.55
C VAL A 171 11.16 -8.42 16.70
N THR A 172 10.74 -7.34 16.05
CA THR A 172 9.32 -6.94 16.04
C THR A 172 8.46 -8.01 15.37
N ALA A 173 8.93 -8.58 14.26
CA ALA A 173 8.26 -9.70 13.61
C ALA A 173 8.16 -10.92 14.53
N TRP A 174 9.24 -11.28 15.22
CA TRP A 174 9.23 -12.36 16.21
C TRP A 174 8.24 -12.12 17.34
N GLN A 175 8.17 -10.91 17.89
CA GLN A 175 7.22 -10.58 18.95
C GLN A 175 5.76 -10.70 18.48
N ALA A 176 5.47 -10.32 17.23
CA ALA A 176 4.15 -10.50 16.62
C ALA A 176 3.81 -11.99 16.44
N ILE A 177 4.75 -12.78 15.91
CA ILE A 177 4.62 -14.25 15.77
C ILE A 177 4.36 -14.89 17.14
N SER A 178 5.17 -14.54 18.14
CA SER A 178 5.08 -15.05 19.51
C SER A 178 3.73 -14.71 20.15
N SER A 179 3.24 -13.48 19.94
CA SER A 179 1.94 -13.04 20.44
C SER A 179 0.80 -13.86 19.82
N LEU A 180 0.86 -14.11 18.51
CA LEU A 180 -0.13 -14.93 17.80
C LEU A 180 -0.11 -16.39 18.29
N MET A 181 1.08 -16.99 18.43
CA MET A 181 1.21 -18.36 18.96
C MET A 181 0.70 -18.46 20.40
N THR A 182 1.03 -17.49 21.26
CA THR A 182 0.57 -17.45 22.65
C THR A 182 -0.95 -17.36 22.73
N ALA A 183 -1.57 -16.50 21.92
CA ALA A 183 -3.02 -16.33 21.89
C ALA A 183 -3.78 -17.60 21.49
N ASN A 184 -3.19 -18.43 20.63
CA ASN A 184 -3.85 -19.62 20.08
C ASN A 184 -3.55 -20.91 20.85
N HIS A 185 -2.34 -21.06 21.41
CA HIS A 185 -1.84 -22.39 21.81
C HIS A 185 -1.00 -22.44 23.10
N GLY A 186 -0.89 -21.36 23.87
CA GLY A 186 -0.29 -21.44 25.22
C GLY A 186 1.22 -21.74 25.30
N ASN A 187 1.95 -21.55 24.17
CA ASN A 187 3.41 -21.57 24.04
C ASN A 187 4.06 -22.99 23.96
N ALA A 188 4.15 -23.57 22.75
CA ALA A 188 4.93 -24.77 22.45
C ALA A 188 5.69 -24.65 21.12
N ASN A 189 6.91 -25.19 21.04
CA ASN A 189 7.82 -25.03 19.89
C ASN A 189 7.27 -25.63 18.57
N ASP A 190 6.41 -26.64 18.67
CA ASP A 190 5.72 -27.25 17.52
C ASP A 190 4.74 -26.29 16.83
N GLU A 191 4.31 -25.23 17.54
CA GLU A 191 3.34 -24.26 17.04
C GLU A 191 3.93 -23.33 15.98
N LEU A 192 5.23 -23.05 16.03
CA LEU A 192 5.88 -22.25 14.99
C LEU A 192 5.86 -22.98 13.65
N GLN A 193 6.12 -24.29 13.64
CA GLN A 193 6.11 -25.09 12.41
C GLN A 193 4.70 -25.23 11.84
N LYS A 194 3.69 -25.47 12.70
CA LYS A 194 2.29 -25.48 12.28
C LYS A 194 1.87 -24.14 11.69
N LEU A 195 2.25 -23.03 12.33
CA LEU A 195 1.95 -21.69 11.84
C LEU A 195 2.62 -21.41 10.49
N LYS A 196 3.89 -21.80 10.33
CA LYS A 196 4.60 -21.71 9.03
C LYS A 196 3.86 -22.48 7.93
N ILE A 197 3.48 -23.73 8.18
CA ILE A 197 2.74 -24.55 7.21
C ILE A 197 1.40 -23.90 6.87
N GLY A 198 0.66 -23.42 7.88
CA GLY A 198 -0.63 -22.76 7.70
C GLY A 198 -0.52 -21.50 6.85
N ILE A 199 0.42 -20.61 7.17
CA ILE A 199 0.69 -19.39 6.39
C ILE A 199 1.10 -19.74 4.97
N ASN A 200 2.07 -20.63 4.78
CA ASN A 200 2.56 -20.99 3.45
C ASN A 200 1.48 -21.65 2.57
N SER A 201 0.46 -22.27 3.18
CA SER A 201 -0.68 -22.85 2.47
C SER A 201 -1.80 -21.84 2.17
N ALA A 202 -1.92 -20.79 2.99
CA ALA A 202 -3.03 -19.84 2.93
C ALA A 202 -2.70 -18.52 2.21
N VAL A 203 -1.42 -18.15 2.13
CA VAL A 203 -0.97 -16.91 1.48
C VAL A 203 0.15 -17.17 0.50
N HIS A 204 0.33 -16.26 -0.45
CA HIS A 204 1.53 -16.20 -1.29
C HIS A 204 2.20 -14.85 -1.06
N VAL A 205 3.49 -14.86 -0.78
CA VAL A 205 4.29 -13.64 -0.59
C VAL A 205 5.33 -13.52 -1.68
N SER A 206 5.34 -12.38 -2.36
CA SER A 206 6.36 -12.03 -3.35
C SER A 206 6.90 -10.62 -3.10
N ARG A 207 8.16 -10.39 -3.49
CA ARG A 207 8.79 -9.07 -3.49
C ARG A 207 8.72 -8.49 -4.88
N SER A 208 8.29 -7.23 -4.97
CA SER A 208 8.33 -6.44 -6.20
C SER A 208 9.09 -5.15 -5.93
N TYR A 209 9.68 -4.60 -6.98
CA TYR A 209 10.35 -3.31 -6.93
C TYR A 209 9.40 -2.25 -7.44
N LYS A 210 9.22 -1.19 -6.65
CA LYS A 210 8.44 -0.01 -7.05
C LYS A 210 9.40 1.11 -7.39
N THR A 211 9.33 1.61 -8.63
CA THR A 211 9.98 2.85 -9.02
C THR A 211 9.03 4.00 -8.76
N THR A 212 9.53 5.11 -8.21
CA THR A 212 8.78 6.35 -8.04
C THR A 212 9.73 7.48 -8.40
N ILE A 213 9.27 8.40 -9.25
CA ILE A 213 10.02 9.60 -9.61
C ILE A 213 9.46 10.78 -8.83
N THR A 214 10.35 11.65 -8.36
CA THR A 214 10.00 12.95 -7.81
C THR A 214 10.65 13.98 -8.73
N PRO A 215 9.89 14.63 -9.62
CA PRO A 215 10.43 15.68 -10.48
C PRO A 215 11.03 16.80 -9.63
N ALA A 216 12.06 17.47 -10.17
CA ALA A 216 12.56 18.69 -9.55
C ALA A 216 11.45 19.75 -9.50
N GLU A 217 11.37 20.50 -8.41
CA GLU A 217 10.46 21.65 -8.33
C GLU A 217 10.90 22.68 -9.38
N THR A 218 10.03 22.98 -10.35
CA THR A 218 10.21 24.16 -11.19
C THR A 218 9.93 25.39 -10.31
N GLU A 219 10.98 26.12 -9.93
CA GLU A 219 10.82 27.49 -9.47
C GLU A 219 10.16 28.28 -10.61
N GLU A 220 8.85 28.56 -10.47
CA GLU A 220 8.16 29.48 -11.36
C GLU A 220 8.79 30.88 -11.20
N SER A 221 9.58 31.27 -12.20
CA SER A 221 10.16 32.61 -12.35
C SER A 221 9.19 33.58 -13.01
#